data_AF-A0A534NKU6-F1
#
_entry.id   AF-A0A534NKU6-F1
#
_cell.length_a   1.000
_cell.length_b   1.000
_cell.length_c   1.000
_cell.angle_alpha   90.00
_cell.angle_beta   90.00
_cell.angle_gamma   90.00
#
_symmetry.space_group_name_H-M   'P 1'
#
loop_
_entity.id
_entity.type
_entity.pdbx_description
1 polymer ?
#
loop_
_entity_poly.entity_id
_entity_poly.type
_entity_poly.pdbx_seq_one_letter_code
_entity_poly.pdbx_strand_id
1 'polypeptide(L)'
;MACTGVWSLTHGLSVEKEQNAENAIARLYPLDVNVNQALGQTAKPRVALYDDPDGTVYRGLTDWEKGVFEDACAALGDVFEYYRLIRDNIQYHKKGKEITDSWNKYIEATCKKSYGFREYIKDNRDIWTPTFLDEFKKCTANLPRGDQ
;
A
#
# COMPACT_ATOMS: atom_id res chain seq x y z
N MET A 1 -46.32 -13.53 7.10
CA MET A 1 -45.07 -14.20 7.52
C MET A 1 -43.93 -14.12 6.48
N ALA A 2 -43.86 -13.07 5.65
CA ALA A 2 -42.79 -12.91 4.64
C ALA A 2 -41.62 -12.01 5.12
N CYS A 3 -41.84 -11.18 6.14
CA CYS A 3 -40.84 -10.18 6.59
C CYS A 3 -39.67 -10.78 7.36
N THR A 4 -39.86 -11.92 8.04
CA THR A 4 -38.79 -12.61 8.82
C THR A 4 -37.79 -13.33 7.91
N GLY A 5 -38.23 -13.89 6.78
CA GLY A 5 -37.35 -14.55 5.82
C GLY A 5 -36.45 -13.57 5.06
N VAL A 6 -36.99 -12.40 4.67
CA VAL A 6 -36.20 -11.33 4.03
C VAL A 6 -35.20 -10.73 5.01
N TRP A 7 -35.58 -10.48 6.26
CA TRP A 7 -34.67 -9.98 7.30
C TRP A 7 -33.54 -10.96 7.60
N SER A 8 -33.83 -12.27 7.70
CA SER A 8 -32.80 -13.28 7.98
C SER A 8 -31.80 -13.41 6.81
N LEU A 9 -32.27 -13.31 5.56
CA LEU A 9 -31.42 -13.33 4.37
C LEU A 9 -30.56 -12.06 4.25
N THR A 10 -31.15 -10.87 4.43
CA THR A 10 -30.39 -9.61 4.35
C THR A 10 -29.40 -9.45 5.50
N HIS A 11 -29.77 -9.91 6.70
CA HIS A 11 -28.87 -9.92 7.85
C HIS A 11 -27.72 -10.92 7.65
N GLY A 12 -28.00 -12.14 7.17
CA GLY A 12 -26.97 -13.13 6.84
C GLY A 12 -25.97 -12.61 5.80
N LEU A 13 -26.46 -11.98 4.72
CA LEU A 13 -25.61 -11.35 3.70
C LEU A 13 -24.78 -10.18 4.25
N SER A 14 -25.31 -9.43 5.22
CA SER A 14 -24.57 -8.33 5.85
C SER A 14 -23.43 -8.84 6.75
N VAL A 15 -23.68 -9.89 7.52
CA VAL A 15 -22.69 -10.52 8.42
C VAL A 15 -21.56 -11.17 7.60
N GLU A 16 -21.89 -11.86 6.51
CA GLU A 16 -20.90 -12.48 5.63
C GLU A 16 -19.98 -11.43 4.98
N LYS A 17 -20.53 -10.31 4.52
CA LYS A 17 -19.75 -9.21 3.94
C LYS A 17 -18.83 -8.56 4.97
N GLU A 18 -19.30 -8.36 6.21
CA GLU A 18 -18.48 -7.82 7.29
C GLU A 18 -17.35 -8.78 7.65
N GLN A 19 -17.62 -10.09 7.77
CA GLN A 19 -16.59 -11.10 8.04
C GLN A 19 -15.54 -11.17 6.93
N ASN A 20 -15.96 -11.09 5.67
CA ASN A 20 -15.05 -11.06 4.53
C ASN A 20 -14.16 -9.80 4.54
N ALA A 21 -14.72 -8.65 4.93
CA ALA A 21 -13.97 -7.43 5.11
C ALA A 21 -12.94 -7.56 6.25
N GLU A 22 -13.33 -8.12 7.40
CA GLU A 22 -12.41 -8.37 8.53
C GLU A 22 -11.27 -9.31 8.12
N ASN A 23 -11.57 -10.40 7.42
CA ASN A 23 -10.56 -11.35 6.94
C ASN A 23 -9.58 -10.71 5.94
N ALA A 24 -10.09 -9.85 5.05
CA ALA A 24 -9.26 -9.13 4.09
C ALA A 24 -8.34 -8.13 4.80
N ILE A 25 -8.87 -7.38 5.77
CA ILE A 25 -8.12 -6.42 6.60
C ILE A 25 -7.04 -7.14 7.43
N ALA A 26 -7.38 -8.28 8.04
CA ALA A 26 -6.44 -9.05 8.87
C ALA A 26 -5.19 -9.53 8.11
N ARG A 27 -5.29 -9.68 6.78
CA ARG A 27 -4.14 -10.03 5.93
C ARG A 27 -3.24 -8.84 5.59
N LEU A 28 -3.74 -7.60 5.61
CA LEU A 28 -2.96 -6.40 5.28
C LEU A 28 -1.86 -6.12 6.29
N TYR A 29 -2.22 -6.09 7.58
CA TYR A 29 -1.32 -5.62 8.63
C TYR A 29 -0.06 -6.49 8.81
N PRO A 30 -0.13 -7.84 8.77
CA PRO A 30 1.07 -8.67 8.83
C PRO A 30 2.04 -8.39 7.67
N LEU A 31 1.53 -8.13 6.47
CA LEU A 31 2.35 -7.86 5.30
C LEU A 31 3.11 -6.53 5.45
N ASP A 32 2.47 -5.47 5.96
CA ASP A 32 3.13 -4.18 6.25
C ASP A 32 4.13 -4.26 7.42
N VAL A 33 3.84 -5.06 8.44
CA VAL A 33 4.81 -5.32 9.53
C VAL A 33 6.06 -5.97 8.98
N ASN A 34 5.95 -6.90 8.03
CA ASN A 34 7.10 -7.56 7.41
C ASN A 34 7.99 -6.58 6.63
N VAL A 35 7.40 -5.57 5.96
CA VAL A 35 8.16 -4.50 5.28
C VAL A 35 9.02 -3.75 6.29
N ASN A 36 8.44 -3.33 7.41
CA ASN A 36 9.15 -2.60 8.46
C ASN A 36 10.21 -3.47 9.16
N GLN A 37 9.99 -4.77 9.26
CA GLN A 37 10.99 -5.73 9.75
C GLN A 37 12.14 -5.90 8.76
N ALA A 38 11.86 -5.96 7.45
CA ALA A 38 12.87 -6.06 6.40
C ALA A 38 13.78 -4.82 6.36
N LEU A 39 13.21 -3.62 6.57
CA LEU A 39 13.98 -2.38 6.70
C LEU A 39 14.86 -2.36 7.97
N GLY A 40 14.47 -3.11 9.00
CA GLY A 40 15.31 -3.44 10.15
C GLY A 40 16.00 -2.24 10.84
N GLN A 41 17.13 -2.49 11.50
CA GLN A 41 17.94 -1.45 12.16
C GLN A 41 18.72 -0.56 11.17
N THR A 42 18.44 -0.64 9.86
CA THR A 42 19.17 0.12 8.84
C THR A 42 18.57 1.51 8.69
N ALA A 43 19.13 2.46 9.44
CA ALA A 43 18.57 3.82 9.52
C ALA A 43 18.49 4.52 8.16
N LYS A 44 19.48 4.33 7.27
CA LYS A 44 19.53 5.01 5.97
C LYS A 44 18.48 4.50 4.97
N PRO A 45 18.34 3.19 4.68
CA PRO A 45 17.25 2.69 3.84
C PRO A 45 15.87 3.11 4.34
N ARG A 46 15.66 3.08 5.66
CA ARG A 46 14.40 3.53 6.26
C ARG A 46 14.11 5.02 5.99
N VAL A 47 15.14 5.88 6.12
CA VAL A 47 15.00 7.30 5.78
C VAL A 47 14.75 7.47 4.28
N ALA A 48 15.48 6.74 3.43
CA ALA A 48 15.26 6.76 1.98
C ALA A 48 13.81 6.37 1.60
N LEU A 49 13.17 5.48 2.37
CA LEU A 49 11.81 5.03 2.09
C LEU A 49 10.72 5.94 2.64
N TYR A 50 10.94 6.60 3.78
CA TYR A 50 9.88 7.33 4.45
C TYR A 50 10.07 8.85 4.49
N ASP A 51 11.27 9.35 4.17
CA ASP A 51 11.64 10.76 4.32
C ASP A 51 12.82 11.18 3.42
N ASP A 52 12.72 10.91 2.12
CA ASP A 52 13.70 11.31 1.12
C ASP A 52 13.04 11.67 -0.22
N PRO A 53 12.26 12.78 -0.27
CA PRO A 53 11.48 13.14 -1.46
C PRO A 53 12.35 13.46 -2.68
N ASP A 54 13.57 13.96 -2.46
CA ASP A 54 14.51 14.38 -3.51
C ASP A 54 15.59 13.33 -3.84
N GLY A 55 15.62 12.22 -3.11
CA GLY A 55 16.56 11.11 -3.37
C GLY A 55 17.98 11.34 -2.87
N THR A 56 18.21 12.30 -1.97
CA THR A 56 19.55 12.60 -1.45
C THR A 56 20.11 11.42 -0.66
N VAL A 57 19.26 10.77 0.14
CA VAL A 57 19.68 9.62 0.95
C VAL A 57 19.79 8.37 0.08
N TYR A 58 18.81 8.12 -0.78
CA TYR A 58 18.77 6.98 -1.69
C TYR A 58 20.00 6.92 -2.60
N ARG A 59 20.41 8.04 -3.20
CA ARG A 59 21.60 8.12 -4.07
C ARG A 59 22.91 7.86 -3.32
N GLY A 60 22.92 8.04 -1.99
CA GLY A 60 24.05 7.79 -1.11
C GLY A 60 24.08 6.40 -0.47
N LEU A 61 23.12 5.52 -0.78
CA LEU A 61 23.13 4.14 -0.28
C LEU A 61 24.23 3.32 -0.96
N THR A 62 24.90 2.49 -0.16
CA THR A 62 25.81 1.44 -0.66
C THR A 62 25.03 0.34 -1.40
N ASP A 63 25.70 -0.49 -2.20
CA ASP A 63 25.05 -1.56 -2.96
C ASP A 63 24.29 -2.54 -2.05
N TRP A 64 24.86 -2.86 -0.88
CA TRP A 64 24.18 -3.69 0.12
C TRP A 64 22.92 -3.00 0.69
N GLU A 65 23.01 -1.71 1.03
CA GLU A 65 21.85 -0.93 1.52
C GLU A 65 20.78 -0.77 0.44
N LYS A 66 21.16 -0.67 -0.84
CA LYS A 66 20.22 -0.65 -1.97
C LYS A 66 19.49 -1.97 -2.12
N GLY A 67 20.17 -3.11 -1.96
CA GLY A 67 19.51 -4.42 -1.95
C GLY A 67 18.43 -4.50 -0.88
N VAL A 68 18.74 -4.09 0.36
CA VAL A 68 17.76 -4.04 1.47
C VAL A 68 16.60 -3.09 1.14
N PHE A 69 16.90 -1.94 0.53
CA PHE A 69 15.88 -0.97 0.13
C PHE A 69 14.94 -1.50 -0.96
N GLU A 70 15.49 -2.16 -1.98
CA GLU A 70 14.73 -2.72 -3.10
C GLU A 70 13.84 -3.88 -2.64
N ASP A 71 14.33 -4.76 -1.77
CA ASP A 71 13.53 -5.83 -1.15
C ASP A 71 12.33 -5.25 -0.38
N ALA A 72 12.55 -4.16 0.36
CA ALA A 72 11.47 -3.46 1.06
C ALA A 72 10.48 -2.79 0.10
N CYS A 73 10.96 -2.21 -1.01
CA CYS A 73 10.08 -1.62 -2.02
C CYS A 73 9.24 -2.67 -2.74
N ALA A 74 9.79 -3.85 -3.03
CA ALA A 74 9.07 -4.98 -3.61
C ALA A 74 7.91 -5.38 -2.69
N ALA A 75 8.21 -5.67 -1.43
CA ALA A 75 7.21 -6.09 -0.44
C ALA A 75 6.15 -5.00 -0.20
N LEU A 76 6.55 -3.72 -0.18
CA LEU A 76 5.60 -2.62 -0.01
C LEU A 76 4.70 -2.44 -1.24
N GLY A 77 5.24 -2.62 -2.45
CA GLY A 77 4.46 -2.66 -3.69
C GLY A 77 3.40 -3.76 -3.66
N ASP A 78 3.77 -4.97 -3.24
CA ASP A 78 2.85 -6.10 -3.08
C ASP A 78 1.72 -5.80 -2.09
N VAL A 79 2.05 -5.19 -0.94
CA VAL A 79 1.07 -4.76 0.07
C VAL A 79 0.09 -3.77 -0.53
N PHE A 80 0.59 -2.76 -1.26
CA PHE A 80 -0.25 -1.74 -1.86
C PHE A 80 -1.13 -2.31 -2.96
N GLU A 81 -0.61 -3.19 -3.80
CA GLU A 81 -1.39 -3.88 -4.81
C GLU A 81 -2.47 -4.75 -4.19
N TYR A 82 -2.14 -5.54 -3.16
CA TYR A 82 -3.13 -6.33 -2.43
C TYR A 82 -4.22 -5.45 -1.82
N TYR A 83 -3.86 -4.34 -1.18
CA TYR A 83 -4.82 -3.35 -0.68
C TYR A 83 -5.77 -2.87 -1.79
N ARG A 84 -5.25 -2.60 -3.00
CA ARG A 84 -6.10 -2.19 -4.14
C ARG A 84 -7.10 -3.25 -4.53
N LEU A 85 -6.72 -4.53 -4.49
CA LEU A 85 -7.62 -5.64 -4.81
C LEU A 85 -8.75 -5.81 -3.80
N ILE A 86 -8.51 -5.50 -2.53
CA ILE A 86 -9.50 -5.70 -1.46
C ILE A 86 -10.23 -4.43 -1.03
N ARG A 87 -9.86 -3.26 -1.56
CA ARG A 87 -10.41 -1.95 -1.18
C ARG A 87 -11.94 -1.91 -1.19
N ASP A 88 -12.55 -2.45 -2.23
CA ASP A 88 -14.01 -2.48 -2.36
C ASP A 88 -14.68 -3.42 -1.34
N ASN A 89 -13.97 -4.41 -0.81
CA ASN A 89 -14.48 -5.25 0.26
C ASN A 89 -14.37 -4.57 1.62
N ILE A 90 -13.35 -3.74 1.84
CA ILE A 90 -13.14 -3.01 3.10
C ILE A 90 -14.32 -2.08 3.42
N GLN A 91 -15.03 -1.56 2.41
CA GLN A 91 -16.16 -0.65 2.61
C GLN A 91 -17.30 -1.26 3.45
N TYR A 92 -17.40 -2.59 3.51
CA TYR A 92 -18.42 -3.29 4.30
C TYR A 92 -18.08 -3.40 5.78
N HIS A 93 -16.85 -3.13 6.18
CA HIS A 93 -16.46 -3.06 7.59
C HIS A 93 -16.97 -1.76 8.23
N LYS A 94 -17.37 -1.79 9.51
CA LYS A 94 -17.86 -0.60 10.24
C LYS A 94 -16.90 0.61 10.25
N LYS A 95 -15.58 0.35 10.18
CA LYS A 95 -14.52 1.38 10.04
C LYS A 95 -13.95 1.45 8.62
N GLY A 96 -14.64 0.89 7.62
CA GLY A 96 -14.11 0.71 6.27
C GLY A 96 -13.64 2.02 5.63
N LYS A 97 -14.39 3.11 5.83
CA LYS A 97 -13.99 4.44 5.37
C LYS A 97 -12.68 4.91 6.00
N GLU A 98 -12.56 4.85 7.33
CA GLU A 98 -11.35 5.28 8.05
C GLU A 98 -10.12 4.46 7.64
N ILE A 99 -10.28 3.14 7.49
CA ILE A 99 -9.24 2.23 7.04
C ILE A 99 -8.80 2.59 5.61
N THR A 100 -9.77 2.75 4.70
CA THR A 100 -9.51 3.12 3.31
C THR A 100 -8.79 4.47 3.21
N ASP A 101 -9.26 5.47 3.95
CA ASP A 101 -8.64 6.80 3.98
C ASP A 101 -7.20 6.75 4.52
N SER A 102 -6.95 5.92 5.53
CA SER A 102 -5.60 5.75 6.11
C SER A 102 -4.63 5.11 5.12
N TRP A 103 -5.05 4.03 4.45
CA TRP A 103 -4.23 3.36 3.44
C TRP A 103 -3.99 4.22 2.20
N ASN A 104 -5.01 4.93 1.72
CA ASN A 104 -4.83 5.86 0.59
C ASN A 104 -3.79 6.95 0.93
N LYS A 105 -3.87 7.52 2.15
CA LYS A 105 -2.87 8.49 2.63
C LYS A 105 -1.49 7.89 2.76
N TYR A 106 -1.39 6.63 3.19
CA TYR A 106 -0.10 5.94 3.31
C TYR A 106 0.56 5.76 1.94
N ILE A 107 -0.17 5.24 0.95
CA ILE A 107 0.32 5.10 -0.44
C ILE A 107 0.76 6.45 -1.00
N GLU A 108 -0.09 7.47 -0.85
CA GLU A 108 0.20 8.83 -1.32
C GLU A 108 1.45 9.40 -0.64
N ALA A 109 1.57 9.23 0.68
CA ALA A 109 2.73 9.68 1.43
C ALA A 109 4.01 8.97 0.97
N THR A 110 3.99 7.65 0.80
CA THR A 110 5.15 6.88 0.30
C THR A 110 5.57 7.37 -1.09
N CYS A 111 4.63 7.51 -2.02
CA CYS A 111 4.93 7.99 -3.37
C CYS A 111 5.56 9.38 -3.37
N LYS A 112 5.08 10.29 -2.49
CA LYS A 112 5.60 11.66 -2.40
C LYS A 112 6.94 11.73 -1.68
N LYS A 113 7.10 10.98 -0.60
CA LYS A 113 8.24 11.09 0.32
C LYS A 113 9.42 10.20 -0.05
N SER A 114 9.26 9.22 -0.93
CA SER A 114 10.37 8.36 -1.33
C SER A 114 10.67 8.49 -2.81
N TYR A 115 11.77 9.17 -3.13
CA TYR A 115 12.33 9.13 -4.46
C TYR A 115 12.70 7.70 -4.88
N GLY A 116 13.41 6.96 -4.02
CA GLY A 116 13.84 5.60 -4.34
C GLY A 116 12.68 4.65 -4.65
N PHE A 117 11.56 4.73 -3.92
CA PHE A 117 10.38 3.93 -4.23
C PHE A 117 9.81 4.28 -5.59
N ARG A 118 9.75 5.57 -5.96
CA ARG A 118 9.27 5.98 -7.28
C ARG A 118 10.12 5.40 -8.40
N GLU A 119 11.45 5.47 -8.27
CA GLU A 119 12.36 4.92 -9.27
C GLU A 119 12.21 3.40 -9.35
N TYR A 120 12.16 2.72 -8.21
CA TYR A 120 11.94 1.27 -8.16
C TYR A 120 10.68 0.83 -8.91
N ILE A 121 9.54 1.51 -8.69
CA ILE A 121 8.29 1.20 -9.41
C ILE A 121 8.40 1.48 -10.91
N LYS A 122 9.11 2.55 -11.32
CA LYS A 122 9.33 2.86 -12.75
C LYS A 122 10.20 1.81 -13.43
N ASP A 123 11.28 1.40 -12.76
CA ASP A 123 12.26 0.44 -13.28
C ASP A 123 11.69 -0.98 -13.38
N ASN A 124 10.72 -1.31 -12.52
CA ASN A 124 10.06 -2.62 -12.46
C ASN A 124 8.60 -2.57 -12.92
N ARG A 125 8.28 -1.68 -13.87
CA ARG A 125 6.89 -1.40 -14.27
C ARG A 125 6.12 -2.63 -14.79
N ASP A 126 6.83 -3.58 -15.38
CA ASP A 126 6.30 -4.80 -15.97
C ASP A 126 5.78 -5.83 -14.95
N ILE A 127 6.20 -5.72 -13.69
CA ILE A 127 5.76 -6.59 -12.60
C ILE A 127 4.38 -6.18 -12.07
N TRP A 128 4.04 -4.88 -12.15
CA TRP A 128 2.87 -4.33 -11.46
C TRP A 128 1.59 -4.35 -12.30
N THR A 129 0.45 -4.52 -11.62
CA THR A 129 -0.85 -4.44 -12.30
C THR A 129 -1.15 -3.04 -12.82
N PRO A 130 -1.94 -2.92 -13.92
CA PRO A 130 -2.37 -1.62 -14.43
C PRO A 130 -3.09 -0.76 -13.39
N THR A 131 -3.89 -1.38 -12.52
CA THR A 131 -4.62 -0.68 -11.45
C THR A 131 -3.69 -0.06 -10.42
N PHE A 132 -2.61 -0.74 -10.04
CA PHE A 132 -1.60 -0.16 -9.16
C PHE A 132 -0.86 1.00 -9.84
N LEU A 133 -0.44 0.80 -11.10
CA LEU A 133 0.29 1.82 -11.87
C LEU A 133 -0.53 3.11 -12.10
N ASP A 134 -1.83 2.99 -12.33
CA ASP A 134 -2.73 4.13 -12.46
C ASP A 134 -2.83 4.94 -11.16
N GLU A 135 -2.86 4.26 -10.01
CA GLU A 135 -2.87 4.92 -8.71
C GLU A 135 -1.52 5.58 -8.42
N PHE A 136 -0.42 4.88 -8.67
CA PHE A 136 0.93 5.42 -8.56
C PHE A 136 1.09 6.70 -9.38
N LYS A 137 0.58 6.72 -10.62
CA LYS A 137 0.57 7.90 -11.48
C LYS A 137 -0.21 9.07 -10.88
N LYS A 138 -1.37 8.82 -10.26
CA LYS A 138 -2.14 9.88 -9.58
C LYS A 138 -1.37 10.45 -8.38
N CYS A 139 -0.72 9.59 -7.59
CA CYS A 139 0.04 9.99 -6.42
C CYS A 139 1.29 10.81 -6.78
N THR A 140 1.85 10.60 -7.97
CA THR A 140 3.08 11.27 -8.44
C THR A 140 2.84 12.45 -9.39
N ALA A 141 1.60 12.68 -9.85
CA ALA A 141 1.27 13.67 -10.89
C ALA A 141 1.68 15.13 -10.59
N ASN A 142 1.75 15.52 -9.32
CA ASN A 142 2.03 16.90 -8.89
C ASN A 142 3.44 17.09 -8.31
N LEU A 143 4.32 16.09 -8.46
CA LEU A 143 5.71 16.23 -8.01
C LEU A 143 6.49 17.14 -8.97
N PRO A 144 7.44 17.96 -8.46
CA PRO A 144 8.27 18.82 -9.30
C PRO A 144 8.93 17.99 -10.42
N ARG A 145 8.98 18.54 -11.65
CA ARG A 145 9.48 17.87 -12.87
C ARG A 145 11.00 17.64 -12.90
N GLY A 146 11.62 17.29 -11.77
CA GLY A 146 12.99 16.75 -11.74
C GLY A 146 13.08 15.32 -12.26
N ASP A 147 11.93 14.64 -12.41
CA ASP A 147 11.82 13.19 -12.61
C ASP A 147 10.92 12.81 -13.84
N GLN A 148 10.88 13.63 -14.90
CA GLN A 148 10.25 13.27 -16.19
C GLN A 148 11.30 12.86 -17.23
#